data_AF-Q9CIT2-F1
#
_entry.id   AF-Q9CIT2-F1
#
_cell.length_a   1.000
_cell.length_b   1.000
_cell.length_c   1.000
_cell.angle_alpha   90.00
_cell.angle_beta   90.00
_cell.angle_gamma   90.00
#
_symmetry.space_group_name_H-M   'P 1'
#
loop_
_entity.id
_entity.type
_entity.pdbx_description
1 polymer ?
#
loop_
_entity_poly.entity_id
_entity_poly.type
_entity_poly.pdbx_seq_one_letter_code
_entity_poly.pdbx_strand_id
1 'polypeptide(L)'
;MNNPKPGEWRADELSQNYIADYKPFNFVDGEGVRCSLYVSGCMFHCEGCYNQATWSFRYGTPYTKELEDKIMADLAQPYVQGLTLLGGEPFLNTTFLIPLLKRIRRELPDKDIWSWTGYTWEEMLLETDDKLEILDLLDILVDGRFELSKKNLMLQFRGSSNQRIIDVPKSRKQGQVVIWEKLNDGEKTFEQIHKEKLI
;
A
#
# COMPACT_ATOMS: atom_id res chain seq x y z
N MET A 1 -4.04 -18.20 -2.39
CA MET A 1 -3.06 -17.22 -1.90
C MET A 1 -1.86 -17.93 -1.32
N ASN A 2 -0.68 -17.31 -1.44
CA ASN A 2 0.60 -17.85 -0.97
C ASN A 2 0.96 -17.28 0.40
N ASN A 3 1.79 -18.01 1.15
CA ASN A 3 2.29 -17.60 2.46
C ASN A 3 3.81 -17.84 2.50
N PRO A 4 4.63 -16.79 2.42
CA PRO A 4 6.08 -16.93 2.48
C PRO A 4 6.53 -17.25 3.91
N LYS A 5 7.68 -17.92 4.02
CA LYS A 5 8.49 -17.91 5.23
C LYS A 5 9.18 -16.55 5.37
N PRO A 6 9.58 -16.14 6.58
CA PRO A 6 10.32 -14.90 6.78
C PRO A 6 11.54 -14.79 5.87
N GLY A 7 11.63 -13.69 5.11
CA GLY A 7 12.74 -13.39 4.21
C GLY A 7 12.82 -14.25 2.95
N GLU A 8 11.80 -15.06 2.66
CA GLU A 8 11.77 -15.95 1.48
C GLU A 8 11.71 -15.17 0.17
N TRP A 9 10.93 -14.09 0.12
CA TRP A 9 10.76 -13.29 -1.10
C TRP A 9 11.61 -12.03 -1.02
N ARG A 10 12.69 -11.99 -1.80
CA ARG A 10 13.62 -10.85 -1.76
C ARG A 10 13.36 -9.91 -2.94
N ALA A 11 13.38 -8.60 -2.68
CA ALA A 11 13.08 -7.60 -3.68
C ALA A 11 14.18 -7.47 -4.76
N ASP A 12 15.44 -7.72 -4.40
CA ASP A 12 16.58 -7.75 -5.33
C ASP A 12 16.48 -8.89 -6.36
N GLU A 13 15.75 -9.96 -6.03
CA GLU A 13 15.51 -11.09 -6.93
C GLU A 13 14.25 -10.92 -7.78
N LEU A 14 13.21 -10.32 -7.20
CA LEU A 14 11.87 -10.30 -7.80
C LEU A 14 11.56 -8.98 -8.53
N SER A 15 11.95 -7.83 -7.97
CA SER A 15 11.60 -6.54 -8.54
C SER A 15 12.15 -6.39 -9.95
N GLN A 16 11.34 -5.81 -10.83
CA GLN A 16 11.75 -5.48 -12.20
C GLN A 16 11.81 -3.96 -12.42
N ASN A 17 11.60 -3.16 -11.36
CA ASN A 17 11.46 -1.70 -11.42
C ASN A 17 10.32 -1.25 -12.35
N TYR A 18 9.14 -1.83 -12.18
CA TYR A 18 7.92 -1.45 -12.90
C TYR A 18 6.84 -1.00 -11.92
N ILE A 19 5.97 -0.12 -12.41
CA ILE A 19 4.74 0.28 -11.76
C ILE A 19 3.56 -0.06 -12.64
N ALA A 20 2.46 -0.45 -12.02
CA ALA A 20 1.20 -0.69 -12.69
C ALA A 20 0.57 0.62 -13.16
N ASP A 21 0.58 1.63 -12.28
CA ASP A 21 0.00 2.94 -12.55
C ASP A 21 0.50 4.00 -11.54
N TYR A 22 0.35 5.26 -11.88
CA TYR A 22 0.53 6.40 -10.97
C TYR A 22 -0.66 7.34 -11.08
N LYS A 23 -1.35 7.56 -9.96
CA LYS A 23 -2.54 8.41 -9.89
C LYS A 23 -2.34 9.57 -8.92
N PRO A 24 -2.14 10.81 -9.40
CA PRO A 24 -2.09 11.96 -8.53
C PRO A 24 -3.51 12.35 -8.07
N PHE A 25 -3.59 12.98 -6.90
CA PHE A 25 -4.80 13.61 -6.36
C PHE A 25 -5.99 12.66 -6.16
N ASN A 26 -5.72 11.48 -5.62
CA ASN A 26 -6.73 10.48 -5.28
C ASN A 26 -7.27 10.67 -3.84
N PHE A 27 -8.49 10.21 -3.59
CA PHE A 27 -9.20 10.34 -2.31
C PHE A 27 -9.58 8.98 -1.69
N VAL A 28 -9.35 7.87 -2.40
CA VAL A 28 -9.78 6.53 -1.95
C VAL A 28 -8.65 5.68 -1.36
N ASP A 29 -7.39 6.07 -1.55
CA ASP A 29 -6.22 5.30 -1.16
C ASP A 29 -5.61 5.78 0.17
N GLY A 30 -6.43 6.24 1.10
CA GLY A 30 -6.03 6.73 2.42
C GLY A 30 -6.63 8.09 2.74
N GLU A 31 -6.26 8.66 3.90
CA GLU A 31 -6.76 9.96 4.33
C GLU A 31 -6.22 11.11 3.47
N GLY A 32 -7.09 12.08 3.18
CA GLY A 32 -6.76 13.30 2.46
C GLY A 32 -6.58 13.11 0.96
N VAL A 33 -6.05 14.14 0.29
CA VAL A 33 -5.68 14.05 -1.13
C VAL A 33 -4.32 13.38 -1.23
N ARG A 34 -4.22 12.30 -1.98
CA ARG A 34 -3.02 11.45 -2.04
C ARG A 34 -2.47 11.33 -3.44
N CYS A 35 -1.16 11.21 -3.54
CA CYS A 35 -0.52 10.64 -4.72
C CYS A 35 -0.45 9.12 -4.51
N SER A 36 -0.96 8.33 -5.44
CA SER A 36 -1.02 6.87 -5.33
C SER A 36 -0.08 6.21 -6.33
N LEU A 37 0.89 5.46 -5.83
CA LEU A 37 1.83 4.68 -6.63
C LEU A 37 1.44 3.20 -6.57
N TYR A 38 0.92 2.69 -7.68
CA TYR A 38 0.55 1.29 -7.83
C TYR A 38 1.75 0.54 -8.38
N VAL A 39 2.46 -0.24 -7.55
CA VAL A 39 3.62 -1.02 -7.99
C VAL A 39 3.20 -2.28 -8.73
N SER A 40 4.12 -2.84 -9.52
CA SER A 40 3.94 -4.13 -10.19
C SER A 40 4.66 -5.26 -9.44
N GLY A 41 4.13 -6.47 -9.58
CA GLY A 41 4.63 -7.67 -8.92
C GLY A 41 3.95 -7.94 -7.58
N CYS A 42 3.35 -9.12 -7.43
CA CYS A 42 2.78 -9.57 -6.16
C CYS A 42 2.75 -11.09 -6.13
N MET A 43 3.48 -11.69 -5.19
CA MET A 43 3.55 -13.14 -5.03
C MET A 43 2.44 -13.71 -4.14
N PHE A 44 1.63 -12.87 -3.48
CA PHE A 44 0.57 -13.35 -2.59
C PHE A 44 -0.58 -14.03 -3.32
N HIS A 45 -0.90 -13.63 -4.56
CA HIS A 45 -1.98 -14.21 -5.36
C HIS A 45 -3.29 -14.41 -4.56
N CYS A 46 -3.74 -13.35 -3.88
CA CYS A 46 -4.96 -13.38 -3.08
C CYS A 46 -6.16 -13.77 -3.95
N GLU A 47 -7.01 -14.66 -3.43
CA GLU A 47 -8.23 -15.05 -4.15
C GLU A 47 -9.15 -13.83 -4.28
N GLY A 48 -9.70 -13.61 -5.48
CA GLY A 48 -10.55 -12.44 -5.74
C GLY A 48 -9.82 -11.10 -5.68
N CYS A 49 -8.47 -11.08 -5.77
CA CYS A 49 -7.69 -9.86 -5.88
C CYS A 49 -8.23 -8.98 -7.03
N TYR A 50 -8.46 -7.69 -6.78
CA TYR A 50 -8.93 -6.75 -7.79
C TYR A 50 -7.84 -6.43 -8.83
N ASN A 51 -6.57 -6.49 -8.43
CA ASN A 51 -5.41 -6.11 -9.23
C ASN A 51 -4.63 -7.34 -9.76
N GLN A 52 -5.29 -8.40 -10.23
CA GLN A 52 -4.58 -9.64 -10.65
C GLN A 52 -3.50 -9.39 -11.71
N ALA A 53 -3.67 -8.38 -12.57
CA ALA A 53 -2.67 -8.01 -13.57
C ALA A 53 -1.33 -7.59 -12.93
N THR A 54 -1.35 -7.01 -11.73
CA THR A 54 -0.14 -6.62 -10.99
C THR A 54 0.59 -7.79 -10.36
N TRP A 55 0.11 -9.03 -10.48
CA TRP A 55 0.90 -10.22 -10.10
C TRP A 55 2.18 -10.32 -10.96
N SER A 56 2.11 -9.89 -12.22
CA SER A 56 3.29 -9.78 -13.08
C SER A 56 4.15 -8.61 -12.64
N PHE A 57 5.43 -8.88 -12.37
CA PHE A 57 6.43 -7.86 -12.05
C PHE A 57 6.76 -6.93 -13.22
N ARG A 58 6.31 -7.24 -14.45
CA ARG A 58 6.51 -6.40 -15.65
C ARG A 58 5.21 -5.77 -16.16
N TYR A 59 4.14 -5.79 -15.35
CA TYR A 59 2.91 -5.10 -15.71
C TYR A 59 3.09 -3.58 -15.67
N GLY A 60 2.34 -2.85 -16.51
CA GLY A 60 2.41 -1.39 -16.59
C GLY A 60 3.68 -0.87 -17.26
N THR A 61 4.36 0.09 -16.65
CA THR A 61 5.50 0.80 -17.23
C THR A 61 6.73 0.78 -16.31
N PRO A 62 7.95 0.93 -16.87
CA PRO A 62 9.15 1.08 -16.05
C PRO A 62 9.06 2.29 -15.11
N TYR A 63 9.56 2.13 -13.89
CA TYR A 63 9.79 3.23 -12.98
C TYR A 63 11.02 4.02 -13.44
N THR A 64 10.84 5.32 -13.70
CA THR A 64 11.92 6.18 -14.21
C THR A 64 12.15 7.39 -13.32
N LYS A 65 13.29 8.07 -13.53
CA LYS A 65 13.60 9.29 -12.80
C LYS A 65 12.59 10.41 -13.07
N GLU A 66 12.10 10.51 -14.30
CA GLU A 66 11.09 11.49 -14.70
C GLU A 66 9.77 11.26 -13.96
N LEU A 67 9.39 10.00 -13.76
CA LEU A 67 8.23 9.66 -12.94
C LEU A 67 8.46 10.01 -11.47
N GLU A 68 9.63 9.70 -10.91
CA GLU A 68 9.99 10.08 -9.53
C GLU A 68 9.90 11.59 -9.33
N ASP A 69 10.46 12.38 -10.24
CA ASP A 69 10.42 13.85 -10.18
C ASP A 69 8.99 14.38 -10.32
N LYS A 70 8.16 13.74 -11.15
CA LYS A 70 6.72 14.05 -11.22
C LYS A 70 6.00 13.76 -9.90
N ILE A 71 6.26 12.59 -9.29
CA ILE A 71 5.68 12.22 -7.99
C ILE A 71 6.04 13.27 -6.94
N MET A 72 7.29 13.71 -6.88
CA MET A 72 7.76 14.72 -5.94
C MET A 72 7.10 16.09 -6.18
N ALA A 73 6.96 16.51 -7.45
CA ALA A 73 6.31 17.77 -7.79
C ALA A 73 4.81 17.78 -7.44
N ASP A 74 4.12 16.66 -7.68
CA ASP A 74 2.70 16.50 -7.35
C ASP A 74 2.50 16.39 -5.82
N LEU A 75 3.40 15.70 -5.10
CA LEU A 75 3.38 15.63 -3.62
C LEU A 75 3.64 16.99 -2.95
N ALA A 76 4.48 17.83 -3.55
CA ALA A 76 4.80 19.16 -3.03
C ALA A 76 3.62 20.13 -3.02
N GLN A 77 2.52 19.81 -3.73
CA GLN A 77 1.32 20.63 -3.73
C GLN A 77 0.74 20.75 -2.30
N PRO A 78 0.33 21.96 -1.87
CA PRO A 78 -0.05 22.21 -0.47
C PRO A 78 -1.32 21.46 -0.05
N TYR A 79 -2.20 21.13 -1.00
CA TYR A 79 -3.44 20.38 -0.74
C TYR A 79 -3.24 18.86 -0.73
N VAL A 80 -2.07 18.35 -1.12
CA VAL A 80 -1.76 16.91 -1.06
C VAL A 80 -1.29 16.56 0.34
N GLN A 81 -1.93 15.59 0.97
CA GLN A 81 -1.56 15.10 2.29
C GLN A 81 -0.29 14.23 2.23
N GLY A 82 -0.21 13.33 1.25
CA GLY A 82 0.96 12.47 1.13
C GLY A 82 0.91 11.40 0.05
N LEU A 83 1.80 10.41 0.18
CA LEU A 83 1.97 9.29 -0.75
C LEU A 83 1.27 8.03 -0.23
N THR A 84 0.72 7.24 -1.14
CA THR A 84 0.30 5.86 -0.87
C THR A 84 1.00 4.89 -1.80
N LEU A 85 1.55 3.82 -1.23
CA LEU A 85 2.11 2.67 -1.94
C LEU A 85 1.10 1.51 -1.92
N LEU A 86 0.70 1.03 -3.10
CA LEU A 86 -0.28 -0.05 -3.24
C LEU A 86 -0.11 -0.79 -4.58
N GLY A 87 -1.13 -1.51 -5.05
CA GLY A 87 -1.15 -2.16 -6.36
C GLY A 87 -0.80 -3.64 -6.26
N GLY A 88 0.43 -4.00 -6.63
CA GLY A 88 1.04 -5.28 -6.34
C GLY A 88 1.43 -5.39 -4.86
N GLU A 89 2.67 -5.78 -4.59
CA GLU A 89 3.25 -5.81 -3.23
C GLU A 89 4.39 -4.79 -3.12
N PRO A 90 4.17 -3.64 -2.44
CA PRO A 90 5.20 -2.62 -2.22
C PRO A 90 6.50 -3.18 -1.63
N PHE A 91 6.42 -4.10 -0.67
CA PHE A 91 7.60 -4.66 -0.01
C PHE A 91 8.40 -5.64 -0.88
N LEU A 92 7.96 -5.96 -2.11
CA LEU A 92 8.76 -6.67 -3.11
C LEU A 92 9.43 -5.72 -4.13
N ASN A 93 9.34 -4.42 -3.91
CA ASN A 93 9.84 -3.36 -4.79
C ASN A 93 10.72 -2.35 -4.05
N THR A 94 11.40 -2.79 -2.99
CA THR A 94 12.21 -1.93 -2.10
C THR A 94 13.34 -1.22 -2.83
N THR A 95 13.88 -1.84 -3.89
CA THR A 95 15.00 -1.36 -4.71
C THR A 95 14.82 0.08 -5.21
N PHE A 96 13.63 0.44 -5.69
CA PHE A 96 13.33 1.80 -6.16
C PHE A 96 12.47 2.60 -5.17
N LEU A 97 11.73 1.93 -4.28
CA LEU A 97 10.91 2.62 -3.28
C LEU A 97 11.76 3.27 -2.18
N ILE A 98 12.79 2.60 -1.65
CA ILE A 98 13.62 3.18 -0.58
C ILE A 98 14.23 4.54 -0.99
N PRO A 99 14.85 4.69 -2.19
CA PRO A 99 15.32 5.99 -2.65
C PRO A 99 14.22 7.07 -2.69
N LEU A 100 13.04 6.76 -3.21
CA LEU A 100 11.89 7.67 -3.26
C LEU A 100 11.45 8.08 -1.85
N LEU A 101 11.25 7.12 -0.94
CA LEU A 101 10.78 7.37 0.42
C LEU A 101 11.77 8.22 1.21
N LYS A 102 13.07 7.94 1.11
CA LYS A 102 14.13 8.76 1.71
C LYS A 102 14.13 10.19 1.15
N ARG A 103 13.89 10.34 -0.15
CA ARG A 103 13.77 11.66 -0.78
C ARG A 103 12.57 12.43 -0.23
N ILE A 104 11.41 11.79 -0.08
CA ILE A 104 10.22 12.39 0.52
C ILE A 104 10.51 12.84 1.95
N ARG A 105 11.09 11.97 2.80
CA ARG A 105 11.43 12.35 4.18
C ARG A 105 12.41 13.52 4.28
N ARG A 106 13.29 13.69 3.30
CA ARG A 106 14.24 14.81 3.24
C ARG A 106 13.60 16.11 2.73
N GLU A 107 12.84 16.04 1.65
CA GLU A 107 12.37 17.22 0.90
C GLU A 107 10.96 17.65 1.29
N LEU A 108 10.15 16.73 1.80
CA LEU A 108 8.73 16.91 2.11
C LEU A 108 8.38 16.24 3.46
N PRO A 109 9.03 16.62 4.57
CA PRO A 109 8.94 15.91 5.85
C PRO A 109 7.52 15.86 6.45
N ASP A 110 6.65 16.81 6.08
CA ASP A 110 5.28 16.89 6.57
C ASP A 110 4.29 15.99 5.80
N LYS A 111 4.73 15.32 4.73
CA LYS A 111 3.88 14.43 3.93
C LYS A 111 3.88 13.04 4.53
N ASP A 112 2.69 12.52 4.85
CA ASP A 112 2.55 11.17 5.39
C ASP A 112 2.69 10.10 4.30
N ILE A 113 3.13 8.92 4.68
CA ILE A 113 3.36 7.80 3.77
C ILE A 113 2.58 6.59 4.25
N TRP A 114 1.66 6.14 3.39
CA TRP A 114 0.86 4.94 3.61
C TRP A 114 1.38 3.81 2.73
N SER A 115 1.30 2.57 3.21
CA SER A 115 1.51 1.39 2.37
C SER A 115 0.52 0.28 2.69
N TRP A 116 0.03 -0.38 1.65
CA TRP A 116 -0.63 -1.67 1.78
C TRP A 116 0.39 -2.79 1.68
N THR A 117 0.10 -3.92 2.31
CA THR A 117 0.90 -5.13 2.14
C THR A 117 0.08 -6.38 2.43
N GLY A 118 0.43 -7.50 1.78
CA GLY A 118 -0.07 -8.81 2.15
C GLY A 118 0.56 -9.38 3.42
N TYR A 119 1.73 -8.89 3.84
CA TYR A 119 2.35 -9.33 5.09
C TYR A 119 1.54 -8.82 6.30
N THR A 120 1.45 -9.59 7.37
CA THR A 120 1.02 -9.02 8.66
C THR A 120 2.18 -8.24 9.30
N TRP A 121 1.88 -7.35 10.24
CA TRP A 121 2.88 -6.68 11.07
C TRP A 121 3.89 -7.67 11.67
N GLU A 122 3.40 -8.79 12.18
CA GLU A 122 4.23 -9.82 12.80
C GLU A 122 5.15 -10.51 11.79
N GLU A 123 4.67 -10.76 10.57
CA GLU A 123 5.52 -11.25 9.47
C GLU A 123 6.56 -10.19 9.07
N MET A 124 6.14 -8.93 8.91
CA MET A 124 6.99 -7.80 8.54
C MET A 124 8.17 -7.60 9.50
N LEU A 125 7.99 -7.81 10.80
CA LEU A 125 9.06 -7.68 11.78
C LEU A 125 10.16 -8.75 11.66
N LEU A 126 9.91 -9.83 10.90
CA LEU A 126 10.85 -10.93 10.66
C LEU A 126 11.44 -10.91 9.25
N GLU A 127 11.07 -9.90 8.45
CA GLU A 127 11.51 -9.76 7.07
C GLU A 127 12.92 -9.16 6.93
N THR A 128 13.38 -9.04 5.70
CA THR A 128 14.69 -8.52 5.33
C THR A 128 14.87 -7.04 5.73
N ASP A 129 16.14 -6.63 5.91
CA ASP A 129 16.49 -5.27 6.36
C ASP A 129 15.92 -4.16 5.48
N ASP A 130 15.84 -4.35 4.18
CA ASP A 130 15.27 -3.40 3.22
C ASP A 130 13.75 -3.23 3.40
N LYS A 131 13.03 -4.31 3.73
CA LYS A 131 11.61 -4.26 4.07
C LYS A 131 11.38 -3.58 5.42
N LEU A 132 12.23 -3.87 6.41
CA LEU A 132 12.21 -3.18 7.70
C LEU A 132 12.52 -1.68 7.55
N GLU A 133 13.43 -1.32 6.64
CA GLU A 133 13.73 0.07 6.33
C GLU A 133 12.54 0.79 5.70
N ILE A 134 11.83 0.18 4.74
CA ILE A 134 10.58 0.75 4.25
C ILE A 134 9.59 0.92 5.39
N LEU A 135 9.39 -0.11 6.22
CA LEU A 135 8.45 -0.04 7.35
C LEU A 135 8.75 1.17 8.25
N ASP A 136 10.02 1.42 8.57
CA ASP A 136 10.44 2.56 9.40
C ASP A 136 10.28 3.93 8.71
N LEU A 137 10.13 3.93 7.39
CA LEU A 137 9.84 5.12 6.60
C LEU A 137 8.34 5.37 6.43
N LEU A 138 7.44 4.51 6.93
CA LEU A 138 5.99 4.68 6.83
C LEU A 138 5.38 5.37 8.06
N ASP A 139 4.25 6.05 7.84
CA ASP A 139 3.38 6.52 8.92
C ASP A 139 2.26 5.52 9.19
N ILE A 140 1.65 4.99 8.12
CA ILE A 140 0.50 4.09 8.21
C ILE A 140 0.74 2.83 7.37
N LEU A 141 0.45 1.67 7.95
CA LEU A 141 0.50 0.37 7.28
C LEU A 141 -0.90 -0.25 7.26
N VAL A 142 -1.40 -0.61 6.07
CA VAL A 142 -2.55 -1.51 5.94
C VAL A 142 -2.04 -2.91 5.71
N ASP A 143 -2.15 -3.76 6.71
CA ASP A 143 -1.48 -5.06 6.72
C ASP A 143 -2.43 -6.23 6.43
N GLY A 144 -1.83 -7.37 6.07
CA GLY A 144 -2.51 -8.64 5.85
C GLY A 144 -3.05 -8.84 4.43
N ARG A 145 -3.02 -10.10 3.99
CA ARG A 145 -3.61 -10.55 2.72
C ARG A 145 -5.08 -10.20 2.64
N PHE A 146 -5.56 -9.93 1.42
CA PHE A 146 -6.99 -9.86 1.17
C PHE A 146 -7.63 -11.25 1.29
N GLU A 147 -8.65 -11.38 2.13
CA GLU A 147 -9.44 -12.60 2.29
C GLU A 147 -10.85 -12.41 1.71
N LEU A 148 -11.16 -13.12 0.63
CA LEU A 148 -12.45 -13.00 -0.07
C LEU A 148 -13.66 -13.30 0.85
N SER A 149 -13.53 -14.29 1.73
CA SER A 149 -14.57 -14.66 2.71
C SER A 149 -14.84 -13.58 3.75
N LYS A 150 -13.91 -12.64 3.94
CA LYS A 150 -14.01 -11.50 4.86
C LYS A 150 -14.19 -10.17 4.12
N LYS A 151 -14.46 -10.20 2.82
CA LYS A 151 -14.68 -9.02 2.00
C LYS A 151 -15.81 -8.18 2.58
N ASN A 152 -15.56 -6.90 2.83
CA ASN A 152 -16.57 -5.98 3.35
C ASN A 152 -16.37 -4.59 2.76
N LEU A 153 -17.36 -4.10 2.01
CA LEU A 153 -17.32 -2.81 1.32
C LEU A 153 -17.51 -1.60 2.25
N MET A 154 -17.89 -1.85 3.51
CA MET A 154 -18.04 -0.80 4.52
C MET A 154 -16.75 -0.46 5.26
N LEU A 155 -15.68 -1.22 5.02
CA LEU A 155 -14.41 -1.01 5.70
C LEU A 155 -13.71 0.21 5.13
N GLN A 156 -13.22 1.05 6.02
CA GLN A 156 -12.39 2.18 5.63
C GLN A 156 -11.07 1.66 5.06
N PHE A 157 -10.73 2.08 3.84
CA PHE A 157 -9.42 1.88 3.19
C PHE A 157 -8.91 0.42 3.12
N ARG A 158 -9.75 -0.60 3.29
CA ARG A 158 -9.30 -2.00 3.18
C ARG A 158 -10.39 -2.90 2.64
N GLY A 159 -9.97 -4.02 2.04
CA GLY A 159 -10.87 -4.90 1.30
C GLY A 159 -11.54 -5.95 2.17
N SER A 160 -10.86 -6.40 3.23
CA SER A 160 -11.33 -7.49 4.09
C SER A 160 -11.07 -7.23 5.58
N SER A 161 -11.94 -7.78 6.44
CA SER A 161 -11.97 -7.45 7.87
C SER A 161 -10.79 -7.99 8.70
N ASN A 162 -9.96 -8.87 8.14
CA ASN A 162 -8.70 -9.30 8.74
C ASN A 162 -7.59 -8.26 8.62
N GLN A 163 -7.69 -7.33 7.68
CA GLN A 163 -6.68 -6.30 7.47
C GLN A 163 -6.79 -5.23 8.56
N ARG A 164 -5.65 -4.75 9.06
CA ARG A 164 -5.59 -3.69 10.09
C ARG A 164 -5.01 -2.43 9.48
N ILE A 165 -5.43 -1.26 9.96
CA ILE A 165 -4.77 0.02 9.67
C ILE A 165 -3.94 0.39 10.89
N ILE A 166 -2.63 0.37 10.74
CA ILE A 166 -1.65 0.44 11.83
C ILE A 166 -0.92 1.77 11.79
N ASP A 167 -0.83 2.44 12.94
CA ASP A 167 0.03 3.59 13.16
C ASP A 167 1.45 3.09 13.43
N VAL A 168 2.33 3.21 12.42
CA VAL A 168 3.66 2.58 12.45
C VAL A 168 4.56 3.22 13.51
N PRO A 169 4.69 4.56 13.61
CA PRO A 169 5.51 5.19 14.66
C PRO A 169 5.05 4.83 16.07
N LYS A 170 3.73 4.85 16.36
CA LYS A 170 3.22 4.45 17.68
C LYS A 170 3.47 2.97 17.95
N SER A 171 3.30 2.12 16.95
CA SER A 171 3.52 0.67 17.09
C SER A 171 4.99 0.33 17.37
N ARG A 172 5.93 0.96 16.64
CA ARG A 172 7.36 0.84 16.90
C ARG A 172 7.72 1.32 18.31
N LYS A 173 7.21 2.47 18.73
CA LYS A 173 7.49 3.05 20.06
C LYS A 173 6.98 2.18 21.21
N GLN A 174 5.83 1.54 21.05
CA GLN A 174 5.21 0.72 22.10
C GLN A 174 5.65 -0.76 22.06
N GLY A 175 6.24 -1.22 20.96
CA GLY A 175 6.57 -2.63 20.76
C GLY A 175 5.35 -3.54 20.55
N GLN A 176 4.19 -2.96 20.25
CA GLN A 176 2.94 -3.68 19.98
C GLN A 176 2.12 -2.92 18.93
N VAL A 177 1.22 -3.61 18.23
CA VAL A 177 0.36 -2.99 17.21
C VAL A 177 -0.55 -1.94 17.83
N VAL A 178 -0.50 -0.72 17.29
CA VAL A 178 -1.40 0.39 17.61
C VAL A 178 -2.24 0.66 16.37
N ILE A 179 -3.55 0.50 16.50
CA ILE A 179 -4.50 0.79 15.42
C ILE A 179 -4.59 2.30 15.19
N TRP A 180 -4.66 2.70 13.93
CA TRP A 180 -4.80 4.08 13.52
C TRP A 180 -6.06 4.72 14.14
N GLU A 181 -5.87 5.85 14.82
CA GLU A 181 -6.89 6.46 15.68
C GLU A 181 -8.12 6.99 14.94
N LYS A 182 -8.01 7.25 13.63
CA LYS A 182 -9.11 7.74 12.80
C LYS A 182 -9.84 6.62 12.06
N LEU A 183 -9.54 5.36 12.37
CA LEU A 183 -10.25 4.22 11.83
C LEU A 183 -11.75 4.33 12.15
N ASN A 184 -12.55 4.42 11.10
CA ASN A 184 -14.00 4.55 11.22
C ASN A 184 -14.69 3.78 10.09
N ASP A 185 -15.04 2.52 10.35
CA ASP A 185 -15.78 1.68 9.41
C ASP A 185 -17.26 2.07 9.37
N GLY A 186 -17.89 1.91 8.21
CA GLY A 186 -19.32 2.16 8.06
C GLY A 186 -20.19 1.05 8.66
N GLU A 187 -21.38 1.43 9.13
CA GLU A 187 -22.30 0.51 9.82
C GLU A 187 -23.40 -0.07 8.91
N LYS A 188 -23.66 0.53 7.74
CA LYS A 188 -24.81 0.17 6.88
C LYS A 188 -24.43 0.02 5.41
N THR A 189 -24.66 -1.15 4.85
CA THR A 189 -24.60 -1.40 3.41
C THR A 189 -25.84 -0.85 2.72
N PHE A 190 -25.63 -0.04 1.67
CA PHE A 190 -26.69 0.35 0.75
C PHE A 190 -26.63 -0.57 -0.46
N GLU A 191 -27.73 -1.25 -0.79
CA GLU A 191 -27.79 -2.09 -1.98
C GLU A 191 -27.59 -1.21 -3.22
N GLN A 192 -26.66 -1.59 -4.10
CA GLN A 192 -26.59 -1.02 -5.43
C GLN A 192 -27.85 -1.42 -6.18
N ILE A 193 -28.61 -0.43 -6.63
CA ILE A 193 -29.79 -0.66 -7.45
C ILE A 193 -29.34 -1.31 -8.77
N HIS A 194 -29.72 -2.57 -8.97
CA HIS A 194 -29.53 -3.26 -10.24
C HIS A 194 -30.37 -2.55 -11.31
N LYS A 195 -29.73 -1.69 -12.12
CA LYS A 195 -30.39 -0.97 -13.23
C LYS A 195 -31.11 -1.90 -14.20
N GLU A 196 -30.65 -3.14 -14.32
CA GLU A 196 -31.28 -4.21 -15.10
C GLU A 196 -32.72 -4.54 -14.65
N LYS A 197 -33.07 -4.27 -13.39
CA LYS A 197 -34.41 -4.49 -12.83
C LYS A 197 -35.33 -3.26 -12.92
N LEU A 198 -34.84 -2.16 -13.50
CA LEU A 198 -35.56 -0.90 -13.67
C LEU A 198 -35.96 -0.64 -15.13
N ILE A 199 -35.72 -1.59 -16.02
CA ILE A 199 -36.05 -1.54 -17.45
C ILE A 199 -37.04 -2.67 -17.76
#